data_AF-A0A8E2H8N9-F1
#
_entry.id   AF-A0A8E2H8N9-F1
#
_cell.length_a   1.000
_cell.length_b   1.000
_cell.length_c   1.000
_cell.angle_alpha   90.00
_cell.angle_beta   90.00
_cell.angle_gamma   90.00
#
_symmetry.space_group_name_H-M   'P 1'
#
loop_
_entity.id
_entity.type
_entity.pdbx_description
1 polymer ?
#
loop_
_entity_poly.entity_id
_entity_poly.type
_entity_poly.pdbx_seq_one_letter_code
_entity_poly.pdbx_strand_id
1 'polypeptide(L)'
;MPIRAETRSPVIVVLGDSLARGNFGAELGERFHAQAINLGIGGQKADAIAARFGALPVHLRLTEPELHDGANPIAAIWPEIFRTSDTAIRSTHATLAGISGIYQRHGEGDPPYHDVNIFTPDPGQTLPVSIAGNVELELDAPAPPADVLIICAGRNNHLPADQDKVLSAIAAIVEKQRRSGGHFLVLGVPNQAGPEEARGTPAYQAIVDFNALLSRLYGDDYVDIRAAYNAGGNPALPQDLADRNADVPPASLRADHIHYNPAGRHVWAKAVGDAIAAHHWLKSYANLPGKGKS
;
A
#
# COMPACT_ATOMS: atom_id res chain seq x y z
N MET A 1 -0.38 -40.30 -6.95
CA MET A 1 -0.81 -39.70 -5.67
C MET A 1 -1.93 -38.72 -5.97
N PRO A 2 -3.12 -38.81 -5.35
CA PRO A 2 -4.18 -37.85 -5.62
C PRO A 2 -3.80 -36.50 -5.01
N ILE A 3 -3.78 -35.47 -5.85
CA ILE A 3 -3.52 -34.08 -5.48
C ILE A 3 -4.70 -33.63 -4.63
N ARG A 4 -4.46 -33.27 -3.36
CA ARG A 4 -5.50 -32.63 -2.52
C ARG A 4 -5.94 -31.35 -3.23
N ALA A 5 -7.24 -31.25 -3.52
CA ALA A 5 -7.85 -29.99 -3.92
C ALA A 5 -7.55 -28.95 -2.85
N GLU A 6 -6.98 -27.81 -3.22
CA GLU A 6 -6.85 -26.68 -2.31
C GLU A 6 -8.26 -26.23 -1.91
N THR A 7 -8.62 -26.45 -0.65
CA THR A 7 -9.99 -26.27 -0.14
C THR A 7 -10.33 -24.81 0.20
N ARG A 8 -9.41 -23.86 -0.03
CA ARG A 8 -9.64 -22.43 0.20
C ARG A 8 -9.26 -21.61 -1.03
N SER A 9 -10.04 -20.57 -1.33
CA SER A 9 -9.66 -19.59 -2.35
C SER A 9 -8.36 -18.88 -1.96
N PRO A 10 -7.43 -18.67 -2.90
CA PRO A 10 -6.24 -17.87 -2.64
C PRO A 10 -6.60 -16.44 -2.22
N VAL A 11 -5.72 -15.76 -1.50
CA VAL A 11 -5.89 -14.38 -1.06
C VAL A 11 -4.83 -13.49 -1.68
N ILE A 12 -5.26 -12.46 -2.41
CA ILE A 12 -4.40 -11.40 -2.94
C ILE A 12 -4.63 -10.15 -2.11
N VAL A 13 -3.58 -9.65 -1.46
CA VAL A 13 -3.65 -8.39 -0.71
C VAL A 13 -2.93 -7.30 -1.50
N VAL A 14 -3.60 -6.16 -1.70
CA VAL A 14 -3.01 -4.96 -2.28
C VAL A 14 -2.71 -3.97 -1.16
N LEU A 15 -1.43 -3.76 -0.88
CA LEU A 15 -0.94 -2.91 0.19
C LEU A 15 -0.31 -1.64 -0.40
N GLY A 16 -0.81 -0.46 -0.02
CA GLY A 16 -0.16 0.78 -0.44
C GLY A 16 -0.88 2.07 -0.07
N ASP A 17 -0.64 3.11 -0.85
CA ASP A 17 -1.24 4.43 -0.68
C ASP A 17 -2.53 4.62 -1.49
N SER A 18 -2.82 5.83 -2.00
CA SER A 18 -3.99 6.09 -2.85
C SER A 18 -3.95 5.36 -4.19
N LEU A 19 -2.75 5.08 -4.74
CA LEU A 19 -2.62 4.35 -6.00
C LEU A 19 -3.06 2.88 -5.83
N ALA A 20 -2.90 2.34 -4.61
CA ALA A 20 -3.36 1.01 -4.24
C ALA A 20 -4.89 0.91 -4.06
N ARG A 21 -5.62 2.01 -3.81
CA ARG A 21 -7.08 2.02 -3.52
C ARG A 21 -7.99 1.59 -4.68
N GLY A 22 -7.43 1.45 -5.89
CA GLY A 22 -8.19 1.17 -7.10
C GLY A 22 -8.75 -0.25 -7.20
N ASN A 23 -9.60 -0.45 -8.20
CA ASN A 23 -10.24 -1.74 -8.50
C ASN A 23 -9.30 -2.78 -9.16
N PHE A 24 -8.01 -2.51 -9.36
CA PHE A 24 -7.12 -3.47 -10.04
C PHE A 24 -6.97 -4.77 -9.24
N GLY A 25 -7.05 -4.71 -7.90
CA GLY A 25 -7.11 -5.89 -7.05
C GLY A 25 -8.31 -6.79 -7.36
N ALA A 26 -9.49 -6.21 -7.65
CA ALA A 26 -10.67 -6.99 -7.99
C ALA A 26 -10.51 -7.74 -9.32
N GLU A 27 -9.93 -7.08 -10.34
CA GLU A 27 -9.61 -7.74 -11.62
C GLU A 27 -8.64 -8.91 -11.45
N LEU A 28 -7.66 -8.79 -10.53
CA LEU A 28 -6.79 -9.92 -10.17
C LEU A 28 -7.57 -11.03 -9.46
N GLY A 29 -8.47 -10.67 -8.54
CA GLY A 29 -9.36 -11.61 -7.87
C GLY A 29 -10.20 -12.42 -8.86
N GLU A 30 -10.77 -11.77 -9.87
CA GLU A 30 -11.49 -12.42 -10.96
C GLU A 30 -10.57 -13.32 -11.80
N ARG A 31 -9.40 -12.82 -12.23
CA ARG A 31 -8.46 -13.57 -13.08
C ARG A 31 -7.98 -14.88 -12.45
N PHE A 32 -7.81 -14.90 -11.12
CA PHE A 32 -7.23 -16.02 -10.37
C PHE A 32 -8.22 -16.72 -9.43
N HIS A 33 -9.49 -16.30 -9.40
CA HIS A 33 -10.49 -16.74 -8.42
C HIS A 33 -9.99 -16.65 -6.98
N ALA A 34 -9.30 -15.54 -6.71
CA ALA A 34 -8.76 -15.20 -5.42
C ALA A 34 -9.67 -14.19 -4.72
N GLN A 35 -9.70 -14.24 -3.39
CA GLN A 35 -10.21 -13.13 -2.60
C GLN A 35 -9.22 -11.97 -2.72
N ALA A 36 -9.66 -10.85 -3.30
CA ALA A 36 -8.87 -9.64 -3.36
C ALA A 36 -9.20 -8.72 -2.18
N ILE A 37 -8.18 -8.34 -1.41
CA ILE A 37 -8.31 -7.43 -0.26
C ILE A 37 -7.51 -6.17 -0.56
N ASN A 38 -8.21 -5.03 -0.58
CA ASN A 38 -7.60 -3.73 -0.79
C ASN A 38 -7.30 -3.07 0.56
N LEU A 39 -6.02 -2.80 0.82
CA LEU A 39 -5.55 -2.09 1.99
C LEU A 39 -4.91 -0.75 1.60
N GLY A 40 -5.31 -0.11 0.51
CA GLY A 40 -4.81 1.20 0.11
C GLY A 40 -5.34 2.33 1.00
N ILE A 41 -4.48 3.25 1.43
CA ILE A 41 -4.89 4.46 2.18
C ILE A 41 -4.21 5.70 1.61
N GLY A 42 -5.01 6.69 1.21
CA GLY A 42 -4.50 7.88 0.53
C GLY A 42 -3.59 8.74 1.40
N GLY A 43 -2.52 9.27 0.80
CA GLY A 43 -1.56 10.16 1.45
C GLY A 43 -0.49 9.48 2.31
N GLN A 44 -0.51 8.15 2.42
CA GLN A 44 0.45 7.43 3.26
C GLN A 44 1.83 7.30 2.63
N LYS A 45 2.84 7.46 3.49
CA LYS A 45 4.25 7.15 3.20
C LYS A 45 4.56 5.68 3.49
N ALA A 46 5.68 5.19 2.96
CA ALA A 46 6.08 3.79 3.04
C ALA A 46 6.19 3.24 4.49
N ASP A 47 6.69 4.03 5.43
CA ASP A 47 6.81 3.68 6.84
C ASP A 47 5.43 3.48 7.51
N ALA A 48 4.48 4.38 7.26
CA ALA A 48 3.10 4.22 7.72
C ALA A 48 2.42 2.98 7.10
N ILE A 49 2.72 2.68 5.83
CA ILE A 49 2.22 1.48 5.14
C ILE A 49 2.79 0.19 5.77
N ALA A 50 4.09 0.16 6.06
CA ALA A 50 4.73 -0.98 6.70
C ALA A 50 4.25 -1.16 8.15
N ALA A 51 4.09 -0.07 8.90
CA ALA A 51 3.63 -0.09 10.27
C ALA A 51 2.19 -0.58 10.41
N ARG A 52 1.26 -0.12 9.56
CA ARG A 52 -0.12 -0.66 9.57
C ARG A 52 -0.18 -2.11 9.15
N PHE A 53 0.70 -2.57 8.25
CA PHE A 53 0.86 -4.00 7.92
C PHE A 53 1.54 -4.78 9.06
N GLY A 54 1.98 -4.10 10.12
CA GLY A 54 2.65 -4.66 11.29
C GLY A 54 4.04 -5.21 10.98
N ALA A 55 4.70 -4.66 9.97
CA ALA A 55 6.09 -4.94 9.62
C ALA A 55 7.06 -3.99 10.32
N LEU A 56 6.58 -2.84 10.79
CA LEU A 56 7.32 -1.91 11.64
C LEU A 56 6.55 -1.68 12.94
N PRO A 57 7.25 -1.49 14.07
CA PRO A 57 6.59 -1.12 15.32
C PRO A 57 6.02 0.29 15.23
N VAL A 58 4.86 0.49 15.87
CA VAL A 58 4.24 1.80 16.03
C VAL A 58 4.51 2.27 17.44
N HIS A 59 4.96 3.49 17.61
CA HIS A 59 5.14 4.09 18.93
C HIS A 59 4.29 5.33 19.04
N LEU A 60 3.82 5.61 20.25
CA LEU A 60 3.08 6.82 20.56
C LEU A 60 3.51 7.43 21.88
N ARG A 61 3.10 8.68 22.09
CA ARG A 61 3.19 9.40 23.36
C ARG A 61 1.84 10.01 23.66
N LEU A 62 1.28 9.71 24.84
CA LEU A 62 0.06 10.35 25.32
C LEU A 62 0.30 11.83 25.63
N THR A 63 -0.77 12.64 25.56
CA THR A 63 -0.72 14.04 25.99
C THR A 63 -0.51 14.15 27.50
N GLU A 64 -1.18 13.29 28.25
CA GLU A 64 -1.03 13.17 29.70
C GLU A 64 -0.22 11.90 30.05
N PRO A 65 0.54 11.88 31.16
CA PRO A 65 1.40 10.75 31.52
C PRO A 65 0.64 9.53 32.06
N GLU A 66 -0.70 9.57 32.08
CA GLU A 66 -1.57 8.51 32.56
C GLU A 66 -2.62 8.16 31.50
N LEU A 67 -2.87 6.87 31.38
CA LEU A 67 -3.98 6.33 30.61
C LEU A 67 -5.20 6.18 31.53
N HIS A 68 -6.31 6.82 31.18
CA HIS A 68 -7.58 6.81 31.91
C HIS A 68 -8.68 6.08 31.13
N ASP A 69 -9.82 5.87 31.79
CA ASP A 69 -11.02 5.41 31.09
C ASP A 69 -11.50 6.47 30.07
N GLY A 70 -12.12 6.01 28.98
CA GLY A 70 -12.56 6.86 27.88
C GLY A 70 -11.45 7.30 26.92
N ALA A 71 -11.58 8.50 26.35
CA ALA A 71 -10.70 8.99 25.30
C ALA A 71 -9.39 9.56 25.85
N ASN A 72 -8.25 9.00 25.43
CA ASN A 72 -6.92 9.47 25.78
C ASN A 72 -6.25 10.09 24.56
N PRO A 73 -6.06 11.42 24.52
CA PRO A 73 -5.38 12.09 23.41
C PRO A 73 -3.92 11.66 23.28
N ILE A 74 -3.49 11.49 22.03
CA ILE A 74 -2.11 11.14 21.68
C ILE A 74 -1.40 12.41 21.19
N ALA A 75 -0.32 12.79 21.86
CA ALA A 75 0.51 13.95 21.52
C ALA A 75 1.42 13.70 20.31
N ALA A 76 1.85 12.45 20.09
CA ALA A 76 2.66 12.07 18.94
C ALA A 76 2.51 10.57 18.66
N ILE A 77 2.58 10.19 17.39
CA ILE A 77 2.61 8.79 16.93
C ILE A 77 3.57 8.66 15.75
N TRP A 78 4.38 7.61 15.73
CA TRP A 78 5.32 7.35 14.64
C TRP A 78 5.55 5.83 14.44
N PRO A 79 5.53 5.35 13.19
CA PRO A 79 5.06 6.05 11.98
C PRO A 79 3.59 6.48 12.11
N GLU A 80 3.20 7.54 11.39
CA GLU A 80 1.84 8.10 11.45
C GLU A 80 0.84 7.18 10.71
N ILE A 81 0.50 6.06 11.35
CA ILE A 81 -0.48 5.11 10.85
C ILE A 81 -1.83 5.82 10.69
N PHE A 82 -2.53 5.52 9.59
CA PHE A 82 -3.78 6.18 9.19
C PHE A 82 -3.74 7.69 8.89
N ARG A 83 -2.57 8.34 8.85
CA ARG A 83 -2.48 9.71 8.33
C ARG A 83 -3.00 9.80 6.90
N THR A 84 -3.95 10.70 6.67
CA THR A 84 -4.55 10.97 5.35
C THR A 84 -4.84 12.47 5.17
N SER A 85 -5.23 12.87 3.96
CA SER A 85 -5.73 14.22 3.69
C SER A 85 -7.26 14.33 3.77
N ASP A 86 -7.93 13.46 4.54
CA ASP A 86 -9.38 13.45 4.73
C ASP A 86 -9.78 13.41 6.21
N THR A 87 -11.07 13.65 6.47
CA THR A 87 -11.68 13.64 7.81
C THR A 87 -12.18 12.27 8.25
N ALA A 88 -12.00 11.23 7.43
CA ALA A 88 -12.57 9.92 7.72
C ALA A 88 -11.92 9.31 8.97
N ILE A 89 -12.79 8.80 9.84
CA ILE A 89 -12.41 8.04 11.02
C ILE A 89 -11.81 6.70 10.57
N ARG A 90 -10.62 6.40 11.06
CA ARG A 90 -9.96 5.10 10.89
C ARG A 90 -9.56 4.60 12.25
N SER A 91 -9.87 3.36 12.53
CA SER A 91 -9.58 2.74 13.81
C SER A 91 -9.06 1.33 13.63
N THR A 92 -8.31 0.87 14.62
CA THR A 92 -7.91 -0.51 14.78
C THR A 92 -7.89 -0.83 16.26
N HIS A 93 -8.21 -2.08 16.57
CA HIS A 93 -7.94 -2.60 17.89
C HIS A 93 -6.43 -2.73 18.09
N ALA A 94 -5.96 -2.41 19.29
CA ALA A 94 -4.56 -2.38 19.64
C ALA A 94 -4.36 -2.49 21.15
N THR A 95 -3.16 -2.87 21.55
CA THR A 95 -2.72 -2.92 22.94
C THR A 95 -1.66 -1.85 23.21
N LEU A 96 -1.83 -1.12 24.31
CA LEU A 96 -0.93 -0.05 24.75
C LEU A 96 -0.51 -0.30 26.20
N ALA A 97 0.78 -0.55 26.44
CA ALA A 97 1.29 -0.89 27.79
C ALA A 97 0.51 -2.05 28.47
N GLY A 98 0.09 -3.05 27.68
CA GLY A 98 -0.72 -4.17 28.16
C GLY A 98 -2.22 -3.87 28.34
N ILE A 99 -2.67 -2.65 28.03
CA ILE A 99 -4.08 -2.26 28.05
C ILE A 99 -4.67 -2.41 26.65
N SER A 100 -5.66 -3.28 26.55
CA SER A 100 -6.43 -3.49 25.31
C SER A 100 -7.37 -2.32 25.05
N GLY A 101 -7.53 -1.93 23.79
CA GLY A 101 -8.44 -0.87 23.39
C GLY A 101 -8.42 -0.57 21.90
N ILE A 102 -8.95 0.60 21.55
CA ILE A 102 -9.08 1.07 20.18
C ILE A 102 -8.18 2.29 19.98
N TYR A 103 -7.25 2.19 19.03
CA TYR A 103 -6.60 3.36 18.46
C TYR A 103 -7.48 3.92 17.33
N GLN A 104 -7.71 5.22 17.33
CA GLN A 104 -8.49 5.94 16.34
C GLN A 104 -7.74 7.19 15.86
N ARG A 105 -7.83 7.44 14.55
CA ARG A 105 -7.43 8.69 13.90
C ARG A 105 -8.60 9.27 13.12
N HIS A 106 -8.79 10.58 13.21
CA HIS A 106 -9.65 11.35 12.29
C HIS A 106 -9.03 12.72 11.98
N GLY A 107 -9.51 13.36 10.91
CA GLY A 107 -9.06 14.71 10.54
C GLY A 107 -10.06 15.76 11.04
N GLU A 108 -9.57 16.86 11.60
CA GLU A 108 -10.37 18.01 12.05
C GLU A 108 -9.92 19.33 11.39
N GLY A 109 -10.77 20.36 11.48
CA GLY A 109 -10.52 21.71 10.97
C GLY A 109 -10.78 21.89 9.47
N ASP A 110 -10.31 23.02 8.94
CA ASP A 110 -10.33 23.32 7.51
C ASP A 110 -9.14 22.66 6.78
N PRO A 111 -9.26 22.33 5.48
CA PRO A 111 -8.13 21.85 4.69
C PRO A 111 -6.93 22.82 4.72
N PRO A 112 -5.68 22.35 4.96
CA PRO A 112 -5.31 20.96 5.23
C PRO A 112 -5.70 20.54 6.66
N TYR A 113 -6.45 19.45 6.76
CA TYR A 113 -6.93 18.90 8.04
C TYR A 113 -5.76 18.58 8.97
N HIS A 114 -5.98 18.72 10.27
CA HIS A 114 -5.05 18.24 11.29
C HIS A 114 -5.50 16.89 11.83
N ASP A 115 -4.54 16.01 12.11
CA ASP A 115 -4.81 14.67 12.60
C ASP A 115 -5.06 14.70 14.11
N VAL A 116 -6.22 14.19 14.52
CA VAL A 116 -6.55 13.91 15.92
C VAL A 116 -6.42 12.42 16.14
N ASN A 117 -5.59 12.06 17.11
CA ASN A 117 -5.25 10.68 17.46
C ASN A 117 -5.69 10.40 18.90
N ILE A 118 -6.44 9.32 19.10
CA ILE A 118 -7.02 8.94 20.38
C ILE A 118 -6.82 7.45 20.60
N PHE A 119 -6.48 7.07 21.84
CA PHE A 119 -6.60 5.70 22.31
C PHE A 119 -7.73 5.61 23.34
N THR A 120 -8.60 4.61 23.20
CA THR A 120 -9.70 4.36 24.13
C THR A 120 -9.60 2.93 24.66
N PRO A 121 -9.29 2.73 25.96
CA PRO A 121 -9.26 1.41 26.57
C PRO A 121 -10.61 0.70 26.45
N ASP A 122 -10.58 -0.62 26.36
CA ASP A 122 -11.79 -1.44 26.42
C ASP A 122 -12.46 -1.35 27.80
N PRO A 123 -13.77 -1.63 27.91
CA PRO A 123 -14.43 -1.76 29.19
C PRO A 123 -13.78 -2.84 30.07
N GLY A 124 -13.58 -2.54 31.35
CA GLY A 124 -13.08 -3.50 32.35
C GLY A 124 -11.55 -3.57 32.49
N GLN A 125 -10.80 -2.71 31.80
CA GLN A 125 -9.36 -2.54 32.01
C GLN A 125 -9.06 -1.96 33.40
N THR A 126 -7.89 -2.29 33.96
CA THR A 126 -7.44 -1.70 35.24
C THR A 126 -6.77 -0.36 34.97
N LEU A 127 -7.41 0.74 35.40
CA LEU A 127 -7.01 2.13 35.11
C LEU A 127 -7.09 2.99 36.39
N PRO A 128 -6.32 4.09 36.50
CA PRO A 128 -5.35 4.58 35.50
C PRO A 128 -4.05 3.77 35.47
N VAL A 129 -3.35 3.84 34.34
CA VAL A 129 -1.98 3.28 34.19
C VAL A 129 -1.02 4.40 33.83
N SER A 130 0.06 4.53 34.59
CA SER A 130 1.12 5.49 34.27
C SER A 130 1.92 4.99 33.06
N ILE A 131 1.98 5.81 32.02
CA ILE A 131 2.75 5.55 30.80
C ILE A 131 3.79 6.65 30.65
N ALA A 132 5.05 6.33 30.95
CA ALA A 132 6.14 7.29 30.84
C ALA A 132 6.70 7.32 29.41
N GLY A 133 6.69 8.49 28.78
CA GLY A 133 7.38 8.74 27.52
C GLY A 133 6.75 8.03 26.33
N ASN A 134 7.62 7.48 25.48
CA ASN A 134 7.22 6.81 24.24
C ASN A 134 6.95 5.34 24.52
N VAL A 135 5.81 4.84 24.08
CA VAL A 135 5.38 3.45 24.29
C VAL A 135 4.98 2.82 22.95
N GLU A 136 5.25 1.54 22.79
CA GLU A 136 4.81 0.79 21.62
C GLU A 136 3.29 0.58 21.65
N LEU A 137 2.65 0.80 20.50
CA LEU A 137 1.26 0.45 20.23
C LEU A 137 1.26 -0.84 19.42
N GLU A 138 0.88 -1.93 20.06
CA GLU A 138 0.80 -3.24 19.43
C GLU A 138 -0.52 -3.36 18.66
N LEU A 139 -0.48 -3.49 17.34
CA LEU A 139 -1.69 -3.67 16.53
C LEU A 139 -2.15 -5.13 16.60
N ASP A 140 -3.39 -5.37 17.00
CA ASP A 140 -3.91 -6.73 17.22
C ASP A 140 -4.10 -7.52 15.91
N ALA A 141 -4.47 -6.84 14.82
CA ALA A 141 -4.73 -7.47 13.53
C ALA A 141 -4.17 -6.63 12.36
N PRO A 142 -2.84 -6.57 12.18
CA PRO A 142 -2.22 -5.61 11.27
C PRO A 142 -2.47 -5.90 9.77
N ALA A 143 -2.74 -7.14 9.38
CA ALA A 143 -3.30 -7.48 8.05
C ALA A 143 -3.70 -8.96 8.00
N PRO A 144 -4.66 -9.36 7.13
CA PRO A 144 -4.91 -10.77 6.86
C PRO A 144 -3.70 -11.42 6.17
N PRO A 145 -3.48 -12.74 6.37
CA PRO A 145 -2.51 -13.50 5.59
C PRO A 145 -2.79 -13.38 4.09
N ALA A 146 -1.73 -13.22 3.29
CA ALA A 146 -1.81 -13.14 1.84
C ALA A 146 -1.06 -14.31 1.21
N ASP A 147 -1.67 -14.98 0.22
CA ASP A 147 -0.93 -15.91 -0.64
C ASP A 147 -0.04 -15.13 -1.61
N VAL A 148 -0.52 -13.97 -2.09
CA VAL A 148 0.27 -12.98 -2.86
C VAL A 148 0.02 -11.58 -2.30
N LEU A 149 1.10 -10.90 -1.89
CA LEU A 149 1.09 -9.52 -1.42
C LEU A 149 1.63 -8.56 -2.49
N ILE A 150 0.84 -7.59 -2.90
CA ILE A 150 1.26 -6.54 -3.84
C ILE A 150 1.62 -5.30 -3.04
N ILE A 151 2.87 -4.85 -3.14
CA ILE A 151 3.42 -3.74 -2.37
C ILE A 151 3.57 -2.50 -3.27
N CYS A 152 2.76 -1.49 -2.99
CA CYS A 152 2.75 -0.18 -3.65
C CYS A 152 3.14 0.90 -2.64
N ALA A 153 4.45 1.21 -2.55
CA ALA A 153 4.97 2.15 -1.58
C ALA A 153 5.99 3.10 -2.21
N GLY A 154 5.97 4.37 -1.78
CA GLY A 154 6.98 5.37 -2.14
C GLY A 154 6.46 6.61 -2.88
N ARG A 155 5.26 6.62 -3.45
CA ARG A 155 4.77 7.78 -4.22
C ARG A 155 4.66 9.05 -3.36
N ASN A 156 4.22 8.93 -2.11
CA ASN A 156 4.10 10.08 -1.18
C ASN A 156 5.41 10.40 -0.42
N ASN A 157 6.51 9.69 -0.72
CA ASN A 157 7.82 9.96 -0.13
C ASN A 157 8.60 10.95 -1.01
N HIS A 158 9.43 11.79 -0.39
CA HIS A 158 10.24 12.77 -1.13
C HIS A 158 11.53 12.12 -1.62
N LEU A 159 11.52 11.55 -2.82
CA LEU A 159 12.72 10.96 -3.42
C LEU A 159 13.66 12.06 -3.96
N PRO A 160 14.98 11.94 -3.78
CA PRO A 160 15.71 10.81 -3.17
C PRO A 160 15.87 10.92 -1.64
N ALA A 161 15.48 12.02 -1.00
CA ALA A 161 15.72 12.28 0.42
C ALA A 161 15.12 11.22 1.38
N ASP A 162 13.98 10.63 1.01
CA ASP A 162 13.30 9.57 1.78
C ASP A 162 13.62 8.15 1.26
N GLN A 163 14.56 7.97 0.32
CA GLN A 163 14.86 6.69 -0.31
C GLN A 163 15.09 5.55 0.70
N ASP A 164 15.96 5.75 1.68
CA ASP A 164 16.33 4.71 2.64
C ASP A 164 15.14 4.30 3.53
N LYS A 165 14.24 5.24 3.82
CA LYS A 165 13.00 4.95 4.55
C LYS A 165 12.08 4.06 3.72
N VAL A 166 11.94 4.34 2.42
CA VAL A 166 11.12 3.52 1.52
C VAL A 166 11.71 2.12 1.39
N LEU A 167 13.03 2.00 1.18
CA LEU A 167 13.70 0.70 1.08
C LEU A 167 13.54 -0.11 2.37
N SER A 168 13.77 0.50 3.53
CA SER A 168 13.66 -0.18 4.84
C SER A 168 12.23 -0.65 5.10
N ALA A 169 11.23 0.18 4.76
CA ALA A 169 9.83 -0.18 4.90
C ALA A 169 9.42 -1.35 3.99
N ILE A 170 9.81 -1.31 2.70
CA ILE A 170 9.53 -2.41 1.76
C ILE A 170 10.22 -3.69 2.24
N ALA A 171 11.49 -3.61 2.66
CA ALA A 171 12.24 -4.77 3.16
C ALA A 171 11.55 -5.41 4.37
N ALA A 172 11.08 -4.62 5.33
CA ALA A 172 10.36 -5.11 6.50
C ALA A 172 9.03 -5.81 6.11
N ILE A 173 8.27 -5.24 5.16
CA ILE A 173 7.04 -5.84 4.63
C ILE A 173 7.35 -7.20 3.98
N VAL A 174 8.37 -7.23 3.12
CA VAL A 174 8.81 -8.44 2.41
C VAL A 174 9.27 -9.50 3.41
N GLU A 175 10.06 -9.13 4.42
CA GLU A 175 10.51 -10.07 5.44
C GLU A 175 9.33 -10.69 6.20
N LYS A 176 8.36 -9.86 6.62
CA LYS A 176 7.14 -10.33 7.28
C LYS A 176 6.36 -11.31 6.40
N GLN A 177 6.18 -10.97 5.11
CA GLN A 177 5.47 -11.82 4.15
C GLN A 177 6.22 -13.14 3.87
N ARG A 178 7.55 -13.13 3.84
CA ARG A 178 8.34 -14.36 3.71
C ARG A 178 8.17 -15.26 4.94
N ARG A 179 8.11 -14.70 6.15
CA ARG A 179 7.88 -15.46 7.39
C ARG A 179 6.50 -16.13 7.45
N SER A 180 5.49 -15.57 6.78
CA SER A 180 4.16 -16.21 6.65
C SER A 180 4.10 -17.25 5.53
N GLY A 181 5.17 -17.40 4.73
CA GLY A 181 5.26 -18.36 3.63
C GLY A 181 4.56 -17.90 2.34
N GLY A 182 4.12 -16.65 2.26
CA GLY A 182 3.45 -16.12 1.07
C GLY A 182 4.40 -15.47 0.06
N HIS A 183 3.88 -15.19 -1.13
CA HIS A 183 4.60 -14.52 -2.21
C HIS A 183 4.37 -13.00 -2.16
N PHE A 184 5.19 -12.23 -2.88
CA PHE A 184 5.01 -10.79 -2.98
C PHE A 184 5.46 -10.24 -4.33
N LEU A 185 4.93 -9.08 -4.70
CA LEU A 185 5.45 -8.23 -5.77
C LEU A 185 5.71 -6.83 -5.24
N VAL A 186 6.84 -6.23 -5.62
CA VAL A 186 7.15 -4.83 -5.37
C VAL A 186 6.88 -4.03 -6.64
N LEU A 187 5.97 -3.06 -6.57
CA LEU A 187 5.68 -2.19 -7.71
C LEU A 187 6.66 -1.01 -7.74
N GLY A 188 7.10 -0.65 -8.95
CA GLY A 188 7.80 0.61 -9.16
C GLY A 188 6.97 1.84 -8.80
N VAL A 189 7.65 2.92 -8.45
CA VAL A 189 7.02 4.23 -8.23
C VAL A 189 6.75 4.89 -9.58
N PRO A 190 5.49 5.23 -9.90
CA PRO A 190 5.14 5.93 -11.13
C PRO A 190 5.41 7.43 -11.01
N ASN A 191 5.64 8.09 -12.15
CA ASN A 191 5.69 9.54 -12.27
C ASN A 191 4.29 10.15 -12.14
N GLN A 192 4.22 11.42 -11.77
CA GLN A 192 3.04 12.26 -11.96
C GLN A 192 2.96 12.78 -13.40
N ALA A 193 1.74 13.07 -13.85
CA ALA A 193 1.46 13.67 -15.16
C ALA A 193 1.70 15.18 -15.17
N GLY A 194 2.90 15.61 -14.78
CA GLY A 194 3.27 17.01 -14.62
C GLY A 194 4.68 17.30 -15.11
N PRO A 195 4.99 18.56 -15.47
CA PRO A 195 6.30 18.92 -16.01
C PRO A 195 7.44 18.69 -15.01
N GLU A 196 7.17 18.63 -13.71
CA GLU A 196 8.19 18.46 -12.67
C GLU A 196 8.80 17.06 -12.67
N GLU A 197 8.02 16.02 -13.00
CA GLU A 197 8.47 14.62 -13.05
C GLU A 197 8.52 14.07 -14.49
N ALA A 198 8.47 14.96 -15.48
CA ALA A 198 8.65 14.59 -16.89
C ALA A 198 10.12 14.27 -17.20
N ARG A 199 10.33 13.47 -18.24
CA ARG A 199 11.65 13.06 -18.74
C ARG A 199 12.60 14.25 -18.86
N GLY A 200 13.79 14.11 -18.27
CA GLY A 200 14.85 15.12 -18.31
C GLY A 200 14.89 16.03 -17.07
N THR A 201 13.94 15.93 -16.15
CA THR A 201 14.03 16.65 -14.86
C THR A 201 14.80 15.86 -13.79
N PRO A 202 15.31 16.53 -12.75
CA PRO A 202 15.90 15.86 -11.60
C PRO A 202 14.95 14.91 -10.87
N ALA A 203 13.67 15.28 -10.73
CA ALA A 203 12.68 14.44 -10.04
C ALA A 203 12.37 13.16 -10.84
N TYR A 204 12.25 13.28 -12.17
CA TYR A 204 12.17 12.11 -13.05
C TYR A 204 13.35 11.17 -12.86
N GLN A 205 14.58 11.71 -12.85
CA GLN A 205 15.79 10.89 -12.72
C GLN A 205 15.83 10.18 -11.36
N ALA A 206 15.45 10.86 -10.27
CA ALA A 206 15.36 10.24 -8.95
C ALA A 206 14.37 9.06 -8.91
N ILE A 207 13.20 9.18 -9.55
CA ILE A 207 12.22 8.10 -9.65
C ILE A 207 12.76 6.92 -10.48
N VAL A 208 13.41 7.20 -11.62
CA VAL A 208 13.98 6.15 -12.48
C VAL A 208 15.13 5.41 -11.79
N ASP A 209 16.03 6.13 -11.12
CA ASP A 209 17.14 5.53 -10.39
C ASP A 209 16.65 4.67 -9.22
N PHE A 210 15.63 5.16 -8.51
CA PHE A 210 14.97 4.41 -7.44
C PHE A 210 14.29 3.13 -7.96
N ASN A 211 13.57 3.21 -9.08
CA ASN A 211 12.96 2.04 -9.72
C ASN A 211 13.99 1.04 -10.22
N ALA A 212 15.11 1.50 -10.78
CA ALA A 212 16.22 0.64 -11.16
C ALA A 212 16.84 -0.06 -9.94
N LEU A 213 16.91 0.62 -8.79
CA LEU A 213 17.34 0.01 -7.53
C LEU A 213 16.36 -1.06 -7.04
N LEU A 214 15.05 -0.78 -7.04
CA LEU A 214 14.04 -1.77 -6.68
C LEU A 214 14.09 -3.01 -7.59
N SER A 215 14.22 -2.81 -8.90
CA SER A 215 14.38 -3.89 -9.88
C SER A 215 15.60 -4.76 -9.58
N ARG A 216 16.75 -4.16 -9.26
CA ARG A 216 17.96 -4.92 -8.88
C ARG A 216 17.78 -5.70 -7.57
N LEU A 217 17.07 -5.14 -6.59
CA LEU A 217 16.90 -5.76 -5.27
C LEU A 217 15.89 -6.91 -5.29
N TYR A 218 14.82 -6.78 -6.08
CA TYR A 218 13.68 -7.72 -6.06
C TYR A 218 13.58 -8.59 -7.32
N GLY A 219 14.37 -8.33 -8.37
CA GLY A 219 14.47 -9.20 -9.54
C GLY A 219 13.10 -9.47 -10.18
N ASP A 220 12.76 -10.76 -10.35
CA ASP A 220 11.48 -11.18 -10.92
C ASP A 220 10.27 -10.83 -10.03
N ASP A 221 10.49 -10.56 -8.73
CA ASP A 221 9.44 -10.09 -7.81
C ASP A 221 9.19 -8.57 -7.93
N TYR A 222 9.88 -7.87 -8.84
CA TYR A 222 9.64 -6.46 -9.17
C TYR A 222 8.75 -6.32 -10.43
N VAL A 223 7.81 -5.38 -10.39
CA VAL A 223 7.00 -4.99 -11.55
C VAL A 223 7.25 -3.53 -11.91
N ASP A 224 7.80 -3.27 -13.11
CA ASP A 224 7.94 -1.93 -13.67
C ASP A 224 6.58 -1.39 -14.13
N ILE A 225 5.79 -0.96 -13.15
CA ILE A 225 4.45 -0.44 -13.38
C ILE A 225 4.48 0.88 -14.15
N ARG A 226 5.57 1.65 -14.01
CA ARG A 226 5.80 2.91 -14.71
C ARG A 226 5.93 2.67 -16.21
N ALA A 227 6.77 1.71 -16.63
CA ALA A 227 6.91 1.33 -18.03
C ALA A 227 5.60 0.74 -18.60
N ALA A 228 4.91 -0.12 -17.84
CA ALA A 228 3.61 -0.66 -18.26
C ALA A 228 2.59 0.45 -18.53
N TYR A 229 2.53 1.44 -17.64
CA TYR A 229 1.61 2.56 -17.74
C TYR A 229 1.91 3.46 -18.93
N ASN A 230 3.20 3.77 -19.15
CA ASN A 230 3.61 4.55 -20.30
C ASN A 230 3.31 3.82 -21.62
N ALA A 231 3.53 2.50 -21.68
CA ALA A 231 3.25 1.69 -22.86
C ALA A 231 1.75 1.55 -23.17
N GLY A 232 0.87 1.75 -22.20
CA GLY A 232 -0.57 1.53 -22.32
C GLY A 232 -1.38 2.66 -22.98
N GLY A 233 -0.79 3.85 -23.18
CA GLY A 233 -1.49 4.99 -23.79
C GLY A 233 -1.88 4.72 -25.25
N ASN A 234 -2.99 5.31 -25.70
CA ASN A 234 -3.52 5.18 -27.06
C ASN A 234 -2.69 6.02 -28.05
N PRO A 235 -1.91 5.40 -28.95
CA PRO A 235 -1.03 6.14 -29.86
C PRO A 235 -1.78 6.94 -30.93
N ALA A 236 -3.10 6.75 -31.09
CA ALA A 236 -3.92 7.57 -31.97
C ALA A 236 -4.28 8.93 -31.36
N LEU A 237 -4.08 9.12 -30.05
CA LEU A 237 -4.33 10.39 -29.37
C LEU A 237 -3.02 11.21 -29.29
N PRO A 238 -2.97 12.42 -29.87
CA PRO A 238 -1.77 13.26 -29.82
C PRO A 238 -1.27 13.56 -28.40
N GLN A 239 -2.19 13.71 -27.43
CA GLN A 239 -1.81 13.95 -26.04
C GLN A 239 -1.11 12.73 -25.42
N ASP A 240 -1.62 11.52 -25.65
CA ASP A 240 -0.96 10.30 -25.15
C ASP A 240 0.42 10.11 -25.80
N LEU A 241 0.58 10.44 -27.08
CA LEU A 241 1.91 10.45 -27.72
C LEU A 241 2.86 11.45 -27.04
N ALA A 242 2.39 12.65 -26.72
CA ALA A 242 3.18 13.67 -26.02
C ALA A 242 3.56 13.21 -24.61
N ASP A 243 2.59 12.69 -23.84
CA ASP A 243 2.79 12.14 -22.50
C ASP A 243 3.80 10.98 -22.53
N ARG A 244 3.72 10.11 -23.54
CA ARG A 244 4.65 8.99 -23.73
C ARG A 244 6.07 9.42 -23.98
N ASN A 245 6.25 10.44 -24.82
CA ASN A 245 7.56 11.03 -25.09
C ASN A 245 8.15 11.67 -23.83
N ALA A 246 7.30 12.34 -23.04
CA ALA A 246 7.64 12.91 -21.74
C ALA A 246 7.77 11.87 -20.62
N ASP A 247 7.46 10.60 -20.88
CA ASP A 247 7.50 9.49 -19.92
C ASP A 247 6.64 9.68 -18.67
N VAL A 248 5.48 10.30 -18.87
CA VAL A 248 4.49 10.54 -17.82
C VAL A 248 3.23 9.71 -18.06
N PRO A 249 2.40 9.49 -17.03
CA PRO A 249 1.09 8.86 -17.19
C PRO A 249 0.27 9.43 -18.36
N PRO A 250 -0.10 8.60 -19.36
CA PRO A 250 -0.91 9.06 -20.49
C PRO A 250 -2.28 9.61 -20.04
N ALA A 251 -2.70 10.71 -20.66
CA ALA A 251 -3.96 11.40 -20.35
C ALA A 251 -5.18 10.49 -20.45
N SER A 252 -5.23 9.58 -21.42
CA SER A 252 -6.34 8.64 -21.56
C SER A 252 -6.46 7.60 -20.44
N LEU A 253 -5.41 7.41 -19.63
CA LEU A 253 -5.37 6.41 -18.56
C LEU A 253 -5.58 7.02 -17.17
N ARG A 254 -5.39 8.33 -17.01
CA ARG A 254 -5.45 9.02 -15.71
C ARG A 254 -6.80 9.68 -15.43
N ALA A 255 -7.11 9.84 -14.15
CA ALA A 255 -8.25 10.62 -13.65
C ALA A 255 -7.83 12.04 -13.28
N ASP A 256 -6.61 12.20 -12.75
CA ASP A 256 -5.98 13.49 -12.47
C ASP A 256 -4.47 13.41 -12.79
N HIS A 257 -3.61 14.17 -12.12
CA HIS A 257 -2.16 14.14 -12.35
C HIS A 257 -1.44 12.97 -11.65
N ILE A 258 -2.10 12.23 -10.76
CA ILE A 258 -1.51 11.16 -9.95
C ILE A 258 -2.33 9.87 -10.06
N HIS A 259 -3.66 9.96 -9.96
CA HIS A 259 -4.58 8.84 -9.87
C HIS A 259 -5.07 8.35 -11.23
N TYR A 260 -5.38 7.06 -11.29
CA TYR A 260 -5.77 6.36 -12.51
C TYR A 260 -7.28 6.31 -12.69
N ASN A 261 -7.73 6.42 -13.94
CA ASN A 261 -9.10 6.10 -14.31
C ASN A 261 -9.26 4.56 -14.47
N PRO A 262 -10.46 4.03 -14.80
CA PRO A 262 -10.65 2.60 -14.98
C PRO A 262 -9.69 1.94 -15.98
N ALA A 263 -9.40 2.58 -17.12
CA ALA A 263 -8.50 2.03 -18.13
C ALA A 263 -7.04 1.95 -17.61
N GLY A 264 -6.58 2.97 -16.89
CA GLY A 264 -5.27 2.93 -16.24
C GLY A 264 -5.15 1.82 -15.19
N ARG A 265 -6.20 1.60 -14.40
CA ARG A 265 -6.23 0.50 -13.41
C ARG A 265 -6.18 -0.88 -14.08
N HIS A 266 -6.81 -1.04 -15.24
CA HIS A 266 -6.72 -2.28 -16.02
C HIS A 266 -5.28 -2.56 -16.48
N VAL A 267 -4.52 -1.52 -16.89
CA VAL A 267 -3.09 -1.68 -17.23
C VAL A 267 -2.30 -2.21 -16.04
N TRP A 268 -2.56 -1.70 -14.83
CA TRP A 268 -1.94 -2.20 -13.61
C TRP A 268 -2.34 -3.66 -13.32
N ALA A 269 -3.63 -3.97 -13.38
CA ALA A 269 -4.14 -5.33 -13.17
C ALA A 269 -3.50 -6.33 -14.13
N LYS A 270 -3.35 -5.94 -15.41
CA LYS A 270 -2.72 -6.78 -16.43
C LYS A 270 -1.25 -7.02 -16.11
N ALA A 271 -0.46 -5.97 -15.86
CA ALA A 271 0.98 -6.10 -15.61
C ALA A 271 1.26 -6.95 -14.37
N VAL A 272 0.56 -6.68 -13.27
CA VAL A 272 0.68 -7.45 -12.02
C VAL A 272 0.21 -8.89 -12.21
N GLY A 273 -0.92 -9.10 -12.89
CA GLY A 273 -1.44 -10.44 -13.14
C GLY A 273 -0.54 -11.27 -14.07
N ASP A 274 0.13 -10.62 -15.03
CA ASP A 274 1.11 -11.29 -15.89
C ASP A 274 2.34 -11.72 -15.09
N ALA A 275 2.81 -10.90 -14.15
CA ALA A 275 3.89 -11.26 -13.23
C ALA A 275 3.51 -12.46 -12.34
N ILE A 276 2.33 -12.42 -11.69
CA ILE A 276 1.83 -13.55 -10.87
C ILE A 276 1.76 -14.84 -11.69
N ALA A 277 1.29 -14.76 -12.94
CA ALA A 277 1.18 -15.92 -13.82
C ALA A 277 2.55 -16.46 -14.27
N ALA A 278 3.52 -15.58 -14.54
CA ALA A 278 4.88 -15.95 -14.93
C ALA A 278 5.62 -16.70 -13.81
N HIS A 279 5.36 -16.32 -12.56
CA HIS A 279 5.85 -17.03 -11.38
C HIS A 279 5.16 -18.36 -11.09
N HIS A 280 4.02 -18.61 -11.74
CA HIS A 280 3.16 -19.77 -11.49
C HIS A 280 2.63 -19.88 -10.04
N TRP A 281 2.54 -18.76 -9.31
CA TRP A 281 2.02 -18.77 -7.94
C TRP A 281 0.53 -19.09 -7.88
N LEU A 282 -0.25 -18.56 -8.83
CA LEU A 282 -1.69 -18.78 -8.92
C LEU A 282 -2.08 -19.26 -10.33
N LYS A 283 -3.09 -20.15 -10.40
CA LYS A 283 -3.62 -20.64 -11.68
C LYS A 283 -4.61 -19.63 -12.25
N SER A 284 -4.34 -19.15 -13.47
CA SER A 284 -5.30 -18.35 -14.21
C SER A 284 -6.41 -19.23 -14.80
N TYR A 285 -7.61 -18.69 -14.93
CA TYR A 285 -8.73 -19.42 -15.56
C TYR A 285 -8.55 -19.67 -17.06
N ALA A 286 -7.72 -18.86 -17.75
CA ALA A 286 -7.33 -19.12 -19.14
C ALA A 286 -6.58 -20.45 -19.32
N ASN A 287 -5.94 -20.95 -18.25
CA ASN A 287 -5.17 -22.19 -18.25
C ASN A 287 -5.93 -23.37 -17.59
N LEU A 288 -7.21 -23.20 -17.23
CA LEU A 288 -8.03 -24.32 -16.75
C LEU A 288 -8.61 -25.09 -17.94
N PRO A 289 -8.36 -26.41 -18.04
CA PRO A 289 -8.98 -27.22 -19.08
C PRO A 289 -10.50 -27.21 -18.88
N GLY A 290 -11.24 -26.60 -19.81
CA GLY A 290 -12.71 -26.70 -19.88
C GLY A 290 -13.52 -25.42 -20.09
N LYS A 291 -12.93 -24.23 -20.25
CA LYS A 291 -13.69 -22.99 -20.55
C LYS A 291 -13.20 -22.23 -21.79
N GLY A 292 -12.98 -22.96 -22.88
CA GLY A 292 -13.01 -22.34 -24.21
C GLY A 292 -14.46 -22.12 -24.64
N LYS A 293 -14.90 -20.86 -24.66
CA LYS A 293 -16.11 -20.33 -25.31
C LYS A 293 -17.44 -21.04 -24.99
N SER A 294 -18.29 -20.38 -24.20
CA SER A 294 -19.75 -20.46 -24.38
C SER A 294 -20.21 -19.18 -25.07
#